data_AF-D7LQV1-F1
#
_entry.id   AF-D7LQV1-F1
#
_cell.length_a   1.000
_cell.length_b   1.000
_cell.length_c   1.000
_cell.angle_alpha   90.00
_cell.angle_beta   90.00
_cell.angle_gamma   90.00
#
_symmetry.space_group_name_H-M   'P 1'
#
loop_
_entity.id
_entity.type
_entity.pdbx_description
1 polymer ?
#
loop_
_entity_poly.entity_id
_entity_poly.type
_entity_poly.pdbx_seq_one_letter_code
_entity_poly.pdbx_strand_id
1 'polypeptide(L)'
;MHETGVSEEEARAHVQQMISLTWDEMNYEARTAARSSSLLSRRFVETAMNLARMSQCMYQHGDGHGCPDKAKIVDRVQTLLVDPIPLGH
;
A
#
# COMPACT_ATOMS: atom_id res chain seq x y z
N MET A 1 19.55 -1.94 11.60
CA MET A 1 20.07 -2.53 12.86
C MET A 1 21.38 -3.26 12.64
N HIS A 2 21.42 -4.47 12.06
CA HIS A 2 22.68 -5.24 11.92
C HIS A 2 23.73 -4.55 11.04
N GLU A 3 23.32 -3.98 9.89
CA GLU A 3 24.25 -3.37 8.93
C GLU A 3 24.87 -2.06 9.42
N THR A 4 24.14 -1.29 10.23
CA THR A 4 24.51 0.09 10.59
C THR A 4 24.61 0.33 12.10
N GLY A 5 24.32 -0.68 12.92
CA GLY A 5 24.33 -0.59 14.39
C GLY A 5 23.24 0.29 15.01
N VAL A 6 22.32 0.83 14.21
CA VAL A 6 21.25 1.76 14.67
C VAL A 6 20.13 1.05 15.42
N SER A 7 19.33 1.81 16.18
CA SER A 7 18.18 1.27 16.93
C SER A 7 17.09 0.71 16.00
N GLU A 8 16.14 -0.03 16.57
CA GLU A 8 14.98 -0.51 15.81
C GLU A 8 14.13 0.67 15.33
N GLU A 9 13.94 1.70 16.16
CA GLU A 9 13.18 2.90 15.84
C GLU A 9 13.79 3.65 14.65
N GLU A 10 15.11 3.85 14.65
CA GLU A 10 15.84 4.51 13.57
C GLU A 10 15.78 3.68 12.28
N ALA A 11 15.99 2.36 12.38
CA ALA A 11 15.87 1.46 11.24
C ALA A 11 14.45 1.46 10.65
N ARG A 12 13.42 1.46 11.50
CA ARG A 12 12.01 1.52 11.08
C ARG A 12 11.68 2.83 10.39
N ALA A 13 12.14 3.96 10.92
CA ALA A 13 11.96 5.27 10.30
C ALA A 13 12.64 5.33 8.92
N HIS A 14 13.85 4.76 8.78
CA HIS A 14 14.53 4.67 7.51
C HIS A 14 13.75 3.82 6.48
N VAL A 15 13.22 2.66 6.87
CA VAL A 15 12.39 1.83 5.98
C VAL A 15 11.12 2.58 5.57
N GLN A 16 10.47 3.30 6.47
CA GLN A 16 9.31 4.13 6.14
C GLN A 16 9.66 5.23 5.11
N GLN A 17 10.82 5.87 5.26
CA GLN A 17 11.31 6.83 4.29
C GLN A 17 11.56 6.17 2.93
N MET A 18 12.19 5.00 2.89
CA MET A 18 12.41 4.25 1.64
C MET A 18 11.08 3.91 0.96
N ILE A 19 10.07 3.45 1.71
CA ILE A 19 8.73 3.20 1.17
C ILE A 19 8.15 4.46 0.53
N SER A 20 8.29 5.63 1.17
CA SER A 20 7.83 6.91 0.60
C SER A 20 8.54 7.27 -0.70
N LEU A 21 9.86 7.11 -0.75
CA LEU A 21 10.65 7.40 -1.95
C LEU A 21 10.28 6.45 -3.10
N THR A 22 10.08 5.17 -2.82
CA THR A 22 9.62 4.19 -3.81
C THR A 22 8.22 4.50 -4.32
N TRP A 23 7.32 5.04 -3.48
CA TRP A 23 6.02 5.52 -3.93
C TRP A 23 6.12 6.65 -4.95
N ASP A 24 7.03 7.60 -4.74
CA ASP A 24 7.25 8.71 -5.67
C ASP A 24 7.76 8.21 -7.02
N GLU A 25 8.70 7.27 -7.01
CA GLU A 25 9.22 6.61 -8.21
C GLU A 25 8.11 5.83 -8.94
N MET A 26 7.35 4.98 -8.24
CA MET A 26 6.22 4.25 -8.82
C MET A 26 5.17 5.17 -9.44
N ASN A 27 4.88 6.31 -8.80
CA ASN A 27 3.94 7.30 -9.33
C ASN A 27 4.48 7.98 -10.59
N TYR A 28 5.78 8.27 -10.64
CA TYR A 28 6.44 8.79 -11.84
C TYR A 28 6.35 7.76 -12.98
N GLU A 29 6.76 6.52 -12.74
CA GLU A 29 6.74 5.45 -13.74
C GLU A 29 5.33 5.15 -14.25
N ALA A 30 4.33 5.11 -13.36
CA ALA A 30 2.94 4.91 -13.77
C ALA A 30 2.43 6.04 -14.68
N ARG A 31 2.83 7.30 -14.42
CA ARG A 31 2.49 8.44 -15.28
C ARG A 31 3.22 8.38 -16.62
N THR A 32 4.50 8.00 -16.60
CA THR A 32 5.31 7.84 -17.82
C THR A 32 4.71 6.75 -18.70
N ALA A 33 4.39 5.58 -18.12
CA ALA A 33 3.77 4.47 -18.82
C ALA A 33 2.39 4.81 -19.41
N ALA A 34 1.65 5.74 -18.80
CA ALA A 34 0.36 6.21 -19.33
C ALA A 34 0.50 7.23 -20.47
N ARG A 35 1.65 7.92 -20.59
CA ARG A 35 1.89 9.00 -21.55
C ARG A 35 2.72 8.59 -22.76
N SER A 36 3.51 7.53 -22.65
CA SER A 36 4.37 7.02 -23.72
C SER A 36 3.86 5.69 -24.27
N SER A 37 4.44 5.22 -25.37
CA SER A 37 4.28 3.85 -25.85
C SER A 37 5.01 2.88 -24.92
N SER A 38 4.45 2.67 -23.73
CA SER A 38 4.94 1.67 -22.78
C SER A 38 4.82 0.27 -23.33
N LEU A 39 5.80 -0.59 -23.03
CA LEU A 39 5.73 -2.03 -23.28
C LEU A 39 4.71 -2.72 -22.36
N LEU A 40 4.33 -2.07 -21.26
CA LEU A 40 3.36 -2.59 -20.30
C LEU A 40 1.96 -2.06 -20.61
N SER A 41 0.97 -2.96 -20.53
CA SER A 41 -0.42 -2.54 -20.67
C SER A 41 -0.85 -1.64 -19.51
N ARG A 42 -1.75 -0.69 -19.78
CA ARG A 42 -2.35 0.16 -18.75
C ARG A 42 -2.95 -0.66 -17.60
N ARG A 43 -3.64 -1.77 -17.90
CA ARG A 43 -4.23 -2.66 -16.89
C ARG A 43 -3.19 -3.33 -16.00
N PHE A 44 -2.02 -3.66 -16.56
CA PHE A 44 -0.91 -4.21 -15.79
C PHE A 44 -0.38 -3.18 -14.81
N VAL A 45 -0.13 -1.94 -15.27
CA VAL A 45 0.32 -0.83 -14.42
C VAL A 45 -0.68 -0.56 -13.30
N GLU A 46 -1.98 -0.48 -13.62
CA GLU A 46 -3.04 -0.28 -12.62
C GLU A 46 -3.09 -1.42 -11.59
N THR A 47 -2.94 -2.67 -12.03
CA THR A 47 -2.88 -3.84 -11.13
C THR A 47 -1.66 -3.77 -10.19
N ALA A 48 -0.48 -3.45 -10.71
CA ALA A 48 0.74 -3.31 -9.90
C ALA A 48 0.61 -2.19 -8.86
N MET A 49 0.06 -1.04 -9.25
CA MET A 49 -0.21 0.07 -8.33
C MET A 49 -1.22 -0.33 -7.24
N ASN A 50 -2.28 -1.05 -7.61
CA ASN A 50 -3.28 -1.54 -6.65
C ASN A 50 -2.70 -2.57 -5.69
N LEU A 51 -1.77 -3.42 -6.12
CA LEU A 51 -1.07 -4.35 -5.23
C LEU A 51 -0.27 -3.60 -4.16
N ALA A 52 0.50 -2.57 -4.55
CA ALA A 52 1.23 -1.74 -3.59
C ALA A 52 0.28 -1.02 -2.60
N ARG A 53 -0.84 -0.47 -3.09
CA ARG A 53 -1.88 0.15 -2.25
C ARG A 53 -2.48 -0.85 -1.27
N MET A 54 -2.76 -2.07 -1.73
CA MET A 54 -3.29 -3.14 -0.89
C MET A 54 -2.30 -3.50 0.20
N SER A 55 -1.03 -3.72 -0.12
CA SER A 55 0.01 -3.99 0.89
C SER A 55 0.06 -2.90 1.96
N GLN A 56 0.07 -1.62 1.57
CA GLN A 56 0.05 -0.53 2.54
C GLN A 56 -1.23 -0.52 3.38
N CYS A 57 -2.40 -0.69 2.75
CA CYS A 57 -3.69 -0.76 3.45
C CYS A 57 -3.71 -1.87 4.50
N MET A 58 -3.14 -3.04 4.18
CA MET A 58 -3.10 -4.19 5.08
C MET A 58 -2.15 -4.00 6.26
N TYR A 59 -1.00 -3.33 6.07
CA TYR A 59 0.08 -3.31 7.07
C TYR A 59 0.33 -1.97 7.78
N GLN A 60 -0.32 -0.88 7.35
CA GLN A 60 -0.10 0.46 7.95
C GLN A 60 -0.48 0.57 9.43
N HIS A 61 -1.21 -0.41 9.97
CA HIS A 61 -1.65 -0.44 11.38
C HIS A 61 -1.28 -1.74 12.09
N GLY A 62 -0.22 -2.42 11.64
CA GLY A 62 0.17 -3.74 12.13
C GLY A 62 -0.17 -4.84 11.15
N ASP A 63 -0.11 -6.10 11.58
CA ASP A 63 -0.37 -7.25 10.71
C ASP A 63 -1.87 -7.45 10.45
N GLY A 64 -2.43 -6.74 9.46
CA GLY A 64 -3.82 -6.92 9.05
C GLY A 64 -4.10 -8.19 8.26
N HIS A 65 -3.09 -8.93 7.80
CA HIS A 65 -3.32 -10.14 7.00
C HIS A 65 -3.34 -11.39 7.88
N GLY A 66 -2.31 -11.57 8.70
CA GLY A 66 -2.17 -12.72 9.61
C GLY A 66 -2.88 -12.51 10.95
N CYS A 67 -3.03 -11.26 11.41
CA CYS A 67 -3.64 -10.92 12.70
C CYS A 67 -4.70 -9.80 12.57
N PRO A 68 -5.74 -9.96 11.73
CA PRO A 68 -6.68 -8.89 11.37
C PRO A 68 -7.37 -8.23 12.58
N ASP A 69 -7.68 -9.00 13.63
CA ASP A 69 -8.36 -8.49 14.85
C ASP A 69 -7.51 -7.47 15.64
N LYS A 70 -6.18 -7.52 15.48
CA LYS A 70 -5.24 -6.59 16.11
C LYS A 70 -4.96 -5.37 15.22
N ALA A 71 -5.51 -5.34 14.02
CA ALA A 71 -5.37 -4.28 13.04
C ALA A 71 -6.72 -3.61 12.75
N LYS A 72 -6.69 -2.44 12.09
CA LYS A 72 -7.91 -1.70 11.71
C LYS A 72 -8.56 -2.21 10.41
N ILE A 73 -8.24 -3.43 9.98
CA ILE A 73 -8.65 -3.93 8.66
C ILE A 73 -10.05 -4.54 8.67
N VAL A 74 -10.49 -5.12 9.79
CA VAL A 74 -11.80 -5.76 9.93
C VAL A 74 -12.91 -4.76 9.63
N ASP A 75 -12.88 -3.59 10.26
CA ASP A 75 -13.86 -2.52 10.03
C ASP A 75 -13.90 -2.06 8.56
N ARG A 76 -12.73 -1.97 7.93
CA ARG A 76 -12.62 -1.60 6.50
C ARG A 76 -13.24 -2.68 5.60
N VAL A 77 -12.93 -3.95 5.85
CA VAL A 77 -13.47 -5.06 5.06
C VAL A 77 -14.99 -5.14 5.21
N GLN A 78 -15.48 -5.01 6.44
CA GLN A 78 -16.90 -5.01 6.74
C GLN A 78 -17.62 -3.91 5.97
N THR A 79 -17.17 -2.66 6.08
CA THR A 79 -17.81 -1.51 5.43
C THR A 79 -17.69 -1.49 3.90
N LEU A 80 -16.62 -2.05 3.33
CA LEU A 80 -16.38 -2.01 1.88
C LEU A 80 -16.97 -3.20 1.11
N LEU A 81 -17.03 -4.37 1.74
CA LEU A 81 -17.34 -5.63 1.04
C LEU A 81 -18.58 -6.36 1.57
N VAL A 82 -19.02 -6.05 2.80
CA VAL A 82 -20.13 -6.75 3.45
C VAL A 82 -21.34 -5.84 3.63
N ASP A 83 -21.13 -4.67 4.23
CA ASP A 83 -22.20 -3.73 4.52
C ASP A 83 -22.61 -2.97 3.24
N PRO A 84 -23.90 -2.96 2.88
CA PRO A 84 -24.37 -2.18 1.76
C PRO A 84 -24.38 -0.69 2.10
N ILE A 85 -24.23 0.14 1.06
CA ILE A 85 -24.38 1.61 1.20
C ILE A 85 -25.87 1.92 1.46
N PRO A 86 -26.22 2.57 2.58
CA PRO A 86 -27.61 2.93 2.84
C PRO A 86 -28.14 3.92 1.79
N LEU A 87 -29.27 3.58 1.18
CA LEU A 87 -30.01 4.47 0.29
C LEU A 87 -31.09 5.13 1.16
N GLY A 88 -30.81 6.31 1.73
CA GLY A 88 -31.71 6.97 2.66
C GLY A 88 -33.16 7.00 2.15
N HIS A 89 -34.10 6.58 3.01
CA HIS A 89 -35.54 6.77 2.85
C HIS A 89 -36.03 7.76 3.90
#